data_AF-J9Z8T6-F1
#
_entry.id   AF-J9Z8T6-F1
#
_cell.length_a   1.000
_cell.length_b   1.000
_cell.length_c   1.000
_cell.angle_alpha   90.00
_cell.angle_beta   90.00
_cell.angle_gamma   90.00
#
_symmetry.space_group_name_H-M   'P 1'
#
loop_
_entity.id
_entity.type
_entity.pdbx_description
1 polymer ?
#
loop_
_entity_poly.entity_id
_entity_poly.type
_entity_poly.pdbx_seq_one_letter_code
_entity_poly.pdbx_strand_id
1 'polypeptide(L)'
;MKAEDVRAQADADEVSKYLANIVPASEIGARKNGFDFLAGYSRIPSEPKKYRAWLEKRLESELIELERDKARYEEVRLGGLDALTDGDLLYETGTATERAKAAFETIFYLKAAHISARHSSIQGIRKELEKLKDGQQQGQQSEAVEVPPGFELVDVILPARQAFIVKKWAEAAEAKIKAARKKR
;
A
#
# COMPACT_ATOMS: atom_id res chain seq x y z
N MET A 1 30.87 1.92 -22.57
CA MET A 1 30.81 0.59 -23.20
C MET A 1 29.33 0.28 -23.36
N LYS A 2 28.91 -0.13 -24.56
CA LYS A 2 27.49 -0.42 -24.83
C LYS A 2 27.13 -1.82 -24.35
N ALA A 3 25.83 -2.12 -24.28
CA ALA A 3 25.34 -3.45 -23.92
C ALA A 3 25.84 -4.53 -24.88
N GLU A 4 25.96 -4.24 -26.18
CA GLU A 4 26.52 -5.16 -27.18
C GLU A 4 27.96 -5.57 -26.84
N ASP A 5 28.80 -4.62 -26.42
CA ASP A 5 30.18 -4.89 -26.03
C ASP A 5 30.25 -5.74 -24.75
N VAL A 6 29.39 -5.43 -23.77
CA VAL A 6 29.31 -6.17 -22.51
C VAL A 6 28.89 -7.62 -22.76
N ARG A 7 27.87 -7.85 -23.60
CA ARG A 7 27.46 -9.22 -23.97
C ARG A 7 28.57 -10.01 -24.65
N ALA A 8 29.39 -9.34 -25.47
CA ALA A 8 30.47 -9.99 -26.20
C ALA A 8 31.72 -10.28 -25.34
N GLN A 9 31.97 -9.49 -24.30
CA GLN A 9 33.26 -9.48 -23.59
C GLN A 9 33.16 -9.91 -22.12
N ALA A 10 31.98 -9.92 -21.52
CA ALA A 10 31.82 -10.32 -20.13
C ALA A 10 32.00 -11.84 -19.95
N ASP A 11 32.50 -12.23 -18.79
CA ASP A 11 32.53 -13.63 -18.36
C ASP A 11 31.11 -14.09 -18.01
N ALA A 12 30.48 -14.82 -18.93
CA ALA A 12 29.11 -15.30 -18.78
C ALA A 12 28.97 -16.31 -17.61
N ASP A 13 29.99 -17.11 -17.32
CA ASP A 13 29.95 -18.09 -16.24
C ASP A 13 29.99 -17.39 -14.88
N GLU A 14 30.82 -16.35 -14.74
CA GLU A 14 30.87 -15.54 -13.53
C GLU A 14 29.55 -14.81 -13.29
N VAL A 15 28.97 -14.21 -14.33
CA VAL A 15 27.67 -13.53 -14.25
C VAL A 15 26.55 -14.51 -13.90
N SER A 16 26.53 -15.70 -14.52
CA SER A 16 25.52 -16.73 -14.23
C SER A 16 25.59 -17.19 -12.76
N LYS A 17 26.81 -17.41 -12.23
CA LYS A 17 27.01 -17.73 -10.81
C LYS A 17 26.52 -16.62 -9.89
N TYR A 18 26.72 -15.35 -10.26
CA TYR A 18 26.16 -14.22 -9.49
C TYR A 18 24.63 -14.27 -9.49
N LEU A 19 24.00 -14.40 -10.67
CA LEU A 19 22.54 -14.40 -10.82
C LEU A 19 21.86 -15.58 -10.13
N ALA A 20 22.55 -16.73 -10.00
CA ALA A 20 22.05 -17.89 -9.26
C ALA A 20 21.79 -17.61 -7.76
N ASN A 21 22.41 -16.58 -7.19
CA ASN A 21 22.18 -16.16 -5.80
C ASN A 21 21.04 -15.14 -5.64
N ILE A 22 20.46 -14.67 -6.74
CA ILE A 22 19.39 -13.68 -6.74
C ILE A 22 18.04 -14.40 -6.61
N VAL A 23 17.32 -14.11 -5.53
CA VAL A 23 16.00 -14.68 -5.26
C VAL A 23 14.97 -14.23 -6.31
N PRO A 24 13.96 -15.03 -6.63
CA PRO A 24 12.83 -14.61 -7.45
C PRO A 24 12.08 -13.42 -6.83
N ALA A 25 11.47 -12.60 -7.69
CA ALA A 25 10.68 -11.45 -7.28
C ALA A 25 9.49 -11.84 -6.37
N SER A 26 8.98 -13.08 -6.51
CA SER A 26 7.93 -13.63 -5.64
C SER A 26 8.34 -13.82 -4.18
N GLU A 27 9.64 -13.88 -3.89
CA GLU A 27 10.16 -14.02 -2.53
C GLU A 27 10.38 -12.66 -1.84
N ILE A 28 10.31 -11.57 -2.58
CA ILE A 28 10.47 -10.21 -2.03
C ILE A 28 9.15 -9.76 -1.39
N GLY A 29 9.07 -9.92 -0.06
CA GLY A 29 7.93 -9.50 0.73
C GLY A 29 7.90 -8.01 1.08
N ALA A 30 6.86 -7.63 1.84
CA ALA A 30 6.76 -6.29 2.43
C ALA A 30 7.92 -6.00 3.39
N ARG A 31 8.21 -4.71 3.59
CA ARG A 31 9.22 -4.26 4.57
C ARG A 31 8.81 -4.69 5.98
N LYS A 32 9.78 -5.18 6.76
CA LYS A 32 9.57 -5.62 8.15
C LYS A 32 9.33 -4.46 9.12
N ASN A 33 9.93 -3.30 8.83
CA ASN A 33 9.78 -2.10 9.65
C ASN A 33 8.56 -1.31 9.17
N GLY A 34 7.79 -0.79 10.12
CA GLY A 34 6.54 -0.06 9.84
C GLY A 34 6.70 0.94 8.70
N PHE A 35 5.74 0.93 7.79
CA PHE A 35 5.76 1.75 6.59
C PHE A 35 4.52 2.65 6.57
N ASP A 36 4.76 3.95 6.61
CA ASP A 36 3.70 4.93 6.42
C ASP A 36 3.46 5.13 4.93
N PHE A 37 2.41 4.49 4.41
CA PHE A 37 2.03 4.64 3.02
C PHE A 37 1.48 6.04 2.72
N LEU A 38 1.12 6.86 3.70
CA LEU A 38 0.68 8.24 3.48
C LEU A 38 1.85 9.24 3.43
N ALA A 39 3.06 8.82 3.82
CA ALA A 39 4.24 9.68 3.81
C ALA A 39 4.48 10.28 2.41
N GLY A 40 4.74 11.58 2.37
CA GLY A 40 5.00 12.33 1.13
C GLY A 40 3.75 12.85 0.41
N TYR A 41 2.53 12.50 0.85
CA TYR A 41 1.30 13.03 0.28
C TYR A 41 0.80 14.25 1.07
N SER A 42 0.75 15.41 0.41
CA SER A 42 0.27 16.67 1.01
C SER A 42 -1.23 16.94 0.80
N ARG A 43 -1.88 16.21 -0.11
CA ARG A 43 -3.28 16.43 -0.52
C ARG A 43 -4.13 15.18 -0.34
N ILE A 44 -4.25 14.72 0.90
CA ILE A 44 -5.09 13.58 1.25
C ILE A 44 -6.53 14.08 1.49
N PRO A 45 -7.55 13.57 0.78
CA PRO A 45 -8.93 13.98 1.02
C PRO A 45 -9.39 13.64 2.44
N SER A 46 -10.11 14.56 3.10
CA SER A 46 -10.68 14.35 4.44
C SER A 46 -12.09 13.78 4.42
N GLU A 47 -12.86 14.02 3.35
CA GLU A 47 -14.22 13.48 3.21
C GLU A 47 -14.18 11.95 3.01
N PRO A 48 -14.90 11.14 3.83
CA PRO A 48 -14.77 9.68 3.81
C PRO A 48 -14.97 9.02 2.44
N LYS A 49 -15.97 9.46 1.67
CA LYS A 49 -16.22 8.93 0.31
C LYS A 49 -15.08 9.24 -0.65
N LYS A 50 -14.55 10.47 -0.61
CA LYS A 50 -13.43 10.90 -1.46
C LYS A 50 -12.12 10.24 -1.04
N TYR A 51 -11.90 10.08 0.27
CA TYR A 51 -10.73 9.39 0.80
C TYR A 51 -10.70 7.92 0.38
N ARG A 52 -11.85 7.24 0.49
CA ARG A 52 -11.99 5.86 -0.01
C ARG A 52 -11.70 5.74 -1.50
N ALA A 53 -12.34 6.57 -2.33
CA ALA A 53 -12.10 6.55 -3.77
C ALA A 53 -10.64 6.85 -4.14
N TRP A 54 -10.00 7.75 -3.39
CA TRP A 54 -8.56 8.04 -3.53
C TRP A 54 -7.70 6.83 -3.18
N LEU A 55 -8.00 6.13 -2.07
CA LEU A 55 -7.31 4.89 -1.68
C LEU A 55 -7.50 3.77 -2.71
N GLU A 56 -8.70 3.60 -3.27
CA GLU A 56 -9.00 2.58 -4.29
C GLU A 56 -8.20 2.84 -5.58
N LYS A 57 -8.22 4.08 -6.09
CA LYS A 57 -7.41 4.47 -7.27
C LYS A 57 -5.91 4.29 -7.01
N ARG A 58 -5.47 4.61 -5.80
CA ARG A 58 -4.08 4.44 -5.42
C ARG A 58 -3.71 2.97 -5.33
N LEU A 59 -4.57 2.12 -4.76
CA LEU A 59 -4.35 0.67 -4.70
C LEU A 59 -4.16 0.08 -6.11
N GLU A 60 -5.00 0.47 -7.06
CA GLU A 60 -4.87 0.08 -8.46
C GLU A 60 -3.51 0.50 -9.04
N SER A 61 -3.12 1.76 -8.80
CA SER A 61 -1.84 2.28 -9.26
C SER A 61 -0.66 1.49 -8.67
N GLU A 62 -0.64 1.26 -7.36
CA GLU A 62 0.42 0.50 -6.67
C GLU A 62 0.50 -0.96 -7.14
N LEU A 63 -0.62 -1.59 -7.51
CA LEU A 63 -0.65 -2.96 -8.04
C LEU A 63 -0.04 -3.05 -9.45
N ILE A 64 -0.43 -2.13 -10.36
CA ILE A 64 0.13 -2.06 -11.72
C ILE A 64 1.64 -1.87 -11.64
N GLU A 65 2.04 -0.95 -10.80
CA GLU A 65 3.41 -0.58 -10.54
C GLU A 65 4.20 -1.77 -9.95
N LEU A 66 3.67 -2.46 -8.95
CA LEU A 66 4.29 -3.67 -8.39
C LEU A 66 4.57 -4.72 -9.48
N GLU A 67 3.60 -5.01 -10.34
CA GLU A 67 3.78 -5.99 -11.41
C GLU A 67 4.80 -5.52 -12.45
N ARG A 68 4.85 -4.22 -12.77
CA ARG A 68 5.90 -3.66 -13.65
C ARG A 68 7.30 -3.87 -13.07
N ASP A 69 7.49 -3.63 -11.78
CA ASP A 69 8.79 -3.81 -11.14
C ASP A 69 9.18 -5.28 -11.03
N LYS A 70 8.24 -6.17 -10.71
CA LYS A 70 8.47 -7.62 -10.71
C LYS A 70 8.83 -8.12 -12.10
N ALA A 71 8.13 -7.66 -13.14
CA ALA A 71 8.42 -8.03 -14.52
C ALA A 71 9.83 -7.60 -14.93
N ARG A 72 10.25 -6.36 -14.67
CA ARG A 72 11.61 -5.91 -14.98
C ARG A 72 12.66 -6.66 -14.15
N TYR A 73 12.38 -6.94 -12.88
CA TYR A 73 13.27 -7.72 -12.02
C TYR A 73 13.52 -9.12 -12.60
N GLU A 74 12.44 -9.82 -12.98
CA GLU A 74 12.53 -11.18 -13.55
C GLU A 74 13.13 -11.19 -14.95
N GLU A 75 12.81 -10.21 -15.80
CA GLU A 75 13.44 -10.05 -17.12
C GLU A 75 14.96 -10.01 -16.99
N VAL A 76 15.48 -9.21 -16.05
CA VAL A 76 16.93 -9.10 -15.83
C VAL A 76 17.50 -10.36 -15.16
N ARG A 77 16.80 -10.94 -14.18
CA ARG A 77 17.24 -12.15 -13.48
C ARG A 77 17.34 -13.36 -14.40
N LEU A 78 16.37 -13.54 -15.28
CA LEU A 78 16.29 -14.68 -16.20
C LEU A 78 17.04 -14.44 -17.51
N GLY A 79 17.02 -13.20 -18.02
CA GLY A 79 17.68 -12.84 -19.28
C GLY A 79 19.16 -12.53 -19.14
N GLY A 80 19.66 -12.30 -17.92
CA GLY A 80 21.07 -12.05 -17.66
C GLY A 80 21.65 -10.92 -18.52
N LEU A 81 22.79 -11.18 -19.18
CA LEU A 81 23.47 -10.18 -20.02
C LEU A 81 22.60 -9.69 -21.18
N ASP A 82 21.71 -10.52 -21.70
CA ASP A 82 20.84 -10.14 -22.82
C ASP A 82 19.81 -9.08 -22.42
N ALA A 83 19.38 -9.09 -21.16
CA ALA A 83 18.40 -8.14 -20.62
C ALA A 83 18.97 -6.77 -20.24
N LEU A 84 20.30 -6.62 -20.23
CA LEU A 84 20.95 -5.33 -19.98
C LEU A 84 20.80 -4.39 -21.17
N THR A 85 20.49 -3.14 -20.87
CA THR A 85 20.39 -2.04 -21.84
C THR A 85 21.56 -1.09 -21.68
N ASP A 86 21.79 -0.23 -22.67
CA ASP A 86 22.79 0.84 -22.56
C ASP A 86 22.51 1.77 -21.37
N GLY A 87 21.24 1.94 -21.00
CA GLY A 87 20.83 2.74 -19.85
C GLY A 87 21.24 2.13 -18.51
N ASP A 88 21.18 0.80 -18.39
CA ASP A 88 21.60 0.09 -17.18
C ASP A 88 23.12 0.20 -16.94
N LEU A 89 23.89 0.41 -18.01
CA LEU A 89 25.35 0.46 -18.00
C LEU A 89 25.91 1.89 -17.98
N LEU A 90 25.04 2.90 -17.99
CA LEU A 90 25.40 4.31 -18.26
C LEU A 90 26.48 4.84 -17.31
N TYR A 91 26.38 4.49 -16.02
CA TYR A 91 27.29 4.97 -14.98
C TYR A 91 28.32 3.94 -14.53
N GLU A 92 28.30 2.74 -15.11
CA GLU A 92 29.18 1.66 -14.69
C GLU A 92 30.57 1.79 -15.32
N THR A 93 31.59 1.41 -14.54
CA THR A 93 33.00 1.54 -14.92
C THR A 93 33.73 0.20 -14.74
N GLY A 94 34.94 0.08 -15.32
CA GLY A 94 35.71 -1.16 -15.31
C GLY A 94 35.55 -2.02 -16.56
N THR A 95 35.96 -3.28 -16.43
CA THR A 95 35.84 -4.33 -17.46
C THR A 95 34.37 -4.65 -17.78
N ALA A 96 34.12 -5.38 -18.87
CA ALA A 96 32.77 -5.79 -19.24
C ALA A 96 32.06 -6.58 -18.11
N THR A 97 32.78 -7.52 -17.48
CA THR A 97 32.26 -8.32 -16.35
C THR A 97 31.95 -7.44 -15.13
N GLU A 98 32.87 -6.55 -14.74
CA GLU A 98 32.66 -5.65 -13.60
C GLU A 98 31.46 -4.73 -13.82
N ARG A 99 31.34 -4.15 -15.02
CA ARG A 99 30.20 -3.30 -15.39
C ARG A 99 28.88 -4.05 -15.35
N ALA A 100 28.85 -5.28 -15.86
CA ALA A 100 27.64 -6.11 -15.83
C ALA A 100 27.22 -6.39 -14.38
N LYS A 101 28.15 -6.83 -13.53
CA LYS A 101 27.88 -7.13 -12.11
C LYS A 101 27.39 -5.90 -11.36
N ALA A 102 28.04 -4.75 -11.54
CA ALA A 102 27.62 -3.50 -10.90
C ALA A 102 26.23 -3.03 -11.36
N ALA A 103 25.93 -3.18 -12.66
CA ALA A 103 24.58 -2.92 -13.18
C ALA A 103 23.53 -3.84 -12.54
N PHE A 104 23.80 -5.15 -12.46
CA PHE A 104 22.90 -6.10 -11.81
C PHE A 104 22.69 -5.76 -10.33
N GLU A 105 23.75 -5.46 -9.59
CA GLU A 105 23.68 -5.06 -8.19
C GLU A 105 22.77 -3.84 -8.00
N THR A 106 22.98 -2.79 -8.79
CA THR A 106 22.15 -1.59 -8.77
C THR A 106 20.68 -1.90 -9.08
N ILE A 107 20.42 -2.65 -10.16
CA ILE A 107 19.06 -3.00 -10.58
C ILE A 107 18.36 -3.80 -9.49
N PHE A 108 18.97 -4.89 -9.01
CA PHE A 108 18.32 -5.78 -8.04
C PHE A 108 18.12 -5.09 -6.70
N TYR A 109 19.08 -4.28 -6.25
CA TYR A 109 18.91 -3.48 -5.04
C TYR A 109 17.71 -2.52 -5.16
N LEU A 110 17.67 -1.74 -6.24
CA LEU A 110 16.64 -0.72 -6.42
C LEU A 110 15.26 -1.35 -6.62
N LYS A 111 15.15 -2.37 -7.48
CA LYS A 111 13.88 -3.04 -7.76
C LYS A 111 13.37 -3.81 -6.55
N ALA A 112 14.23 -4.49 -5.77
CA ALA A 112 13.80 -5.11 -4.53
C ALA A 112 13.30 -4.08 -3.51
N ALA A 113 13.96 -2.92 -3.42
CA ALA A 113 13.51 -1.82 -2.56
C ALA A 113 12.15 -1.26 -2.98
N HIS A 114 11.87 -1.17 -4.29
CA HIS A 114 10.56 -0.75 -4.81
C HIS A 114 9.48 -1.80 -4.60
N ILE A 115 9.75 -3.07 -4.93
CA ILE A 115 8.81 -4.19 -4.74
C ILE A 115 8.38 -4.28 -3.27
N SER A 116 9.34 -4.25 -2.35
CA SER A 116 9.05 -4.29 -0.91
C SER A 116 8.26 -3.07 -0.42
N ALA A 117 8.56 -1.86 -0.92
CA ALA A 117 7.81 -0.64 -0.58
C ALA A 117 6.36 -0.70 -1.09
N ARG A 118 6.16 -1.22 -2.29
CA ARG A 118 4.84 -1.37 -2.91
C ARG A 118 4.00 -2.41 -2.17
N HIS A 119 4.60 -3.55 -1.80
CA HIS A 119 3.94 -4.51 -0.93
C HIS A 119 3.48 -3.87 0.39
N SER A 120 4.35 -3.09 1.05
CA SER A 120 3.98 -2.36 2.27
C SER A 120 2.86 -1.34 2.03
N SER A 121 2.90 -0.60 0.93
CA SER A 121 1.86 0.38 0.55
C SER A 121 0.52 -0.31 0.33
N ILE A 122 0.49 -1.39 -0.46
CA ILE A 122 -0.70 -2.18 -0.76
C ILE A 122 -1.31 -2.75 0.53
N GLN A 123 -0.49 -3.31 1.43
CA GLN A 123 -0.96 -3.81 2.72
C GLN A 123 -1.58 -2.70 3.57
N GLY A 124 -0.93 -1.53 3.65
CA GLY A 124 -1.44 -0.36 4.38
C GLY A 124 -2.76 0.15 3.82
N ILE A 125 -2.85 0.33 2.51
CA ILE A 125 -4.07 0.80 1.82
C ILE A 125 -5.22 -0.20 2.01
N ARG A 126 -4.97 -1.51 1.83
CA ARG A 126 -6.00 -2.54 2.03
C ARG A 126 -6.52 -2.52 3.47
N LYS A 127 -5.62 -2.45 4.46
CA LYS A 127 -6.01 -2.35 5.87
C LYS A 127 -6.86 -1.12 6.14
N GLU A 128 -6.52 0.02 5.54
CA GLU A 128 -7.27 1.25 5.69
C GLU A 128 -8.65 1.20 5.02
N LEU A 129 -8.74 0.61 3.82
CA LEU A 129 -10.00 0.39 3.13
C LEU A 129 -10.95 -0.54 3.92
N GLU A 130 -10.43 -1.59 4.56
CA GLU A 130 -11.24 -2.47 5.42
C GLU A 130 -11.79 -1.70 6.63
N LYS A 131 -10.98 -0.88 7.33
CA LYS A 131 -11.49 -0.04 8.43
C LYS A 131 -12.63 0.88 8.00
N LEU A 132 -12.56 1.43 6.78
CA LEU A 132 -13.61 2.29 6.25
C LEU A 132 -14.91 1.52 5.94
N LYS A 133 -14.84 0.21 5.64
CA LYS A 133 -16.02 -0.65 5.50
C LYS A 133 -16.65 -0.92 6.86
N ASP A 134 -15.84 -1.26 7.86
CA ASP A 134 -16.33 -1.57 9.22
C ASP A 134 -16.96 -0.34 9.88
N GLY A 135 -16.37 0.85 9.67
CA GLY A 135 -16.94 2.12 10.14
C GLY A 135 -18.25 2.51 9.44
N GLN A 136 -18.50 2.03 8.21
CA GLN A 136 -19.79 2.17 7.54
C GLN A 136 -20.82 1.16 8.06
N GLN A 137 -20.40 -0.07 8.39
CA GLN A 137 -21.28 -1.09 8.96
C GLN A 137 -21.72 -0.77 10.39
N GLN A 138 -20.84 -0.20 11.24
CA GLN A 138 -21.23 0.29 12.57
C GLN A 138 -22.21 1.46 12.53
N GLY A 139 -22.26 2.22 11.44
CA GLY A 139 -23.28 3.26 11.21
C GLY A 139 -24.58 2.76 10.55
N GLN A 140 -24.61 1.52 10.04
CA GLN A 140 -25.76 0.93 9.36
C GLN A 140 -26.40 -0.25 10.12
N GLN A 141 -25.75 -0.76 11.16
CA GLN A 141 -26.38 -1.62 12.17
C GLN A 141 -26.94 -0.77 13.32
N SER A 142 -27.88 0.12 13.04
CA SER A 142 -28.94 0.33 14.02
C SER A 142 -29.90 -0.84 13.84
N GLU A 143 -29.80 -1.84 14.72
CA GLU A 143 -30.99 -2.60 15.08
C GLU A 143 -32.14 -1.59 15.22
N ALA A 144 -33.30 -1.86 14.64
CA ALA A 144 -34.46 -1.00 14.78
C ALA A 144 -34.83 -0.92 16.27
N VAL A 145 -34.18 -0.01 17.00
CA VAL A 145 -34.47 0.26 18.39
C VAL A 145 -35.86 0.87 18.39
N GLU A 146 -36.83 0.11 18.85
CA GLU A 146 -38.21 0.56 18.93
C GLU A 146 -38.28 1.77 19.89
N VAL A 147 -38.39 2.97 19.31
CA VAL A 147 -38.38 4.24 20.02
C VAL A 147 -39.78 4.47 20.61
N PRO A 148 -39.94 4.70 21.92
CA PRO A 148 -41.25 5.01 22.49
C PRO A 148 -41.83 6.31 21.89
N PRO A 149 -43.18 6.44 21.79
CA PRO A 149 -43.81 7.68 21.35
C PRO A 149 -43.33 8.89 22.17
N GLY A 150 -43.01 9.99 21.49
CA GLY A 150 -42.45 11.21 22.10
C GLY A 150 -40.92 11.29 22.13
N PHE A 151 -40.21 10.30 21.56
CA PHE A 151 -38.77 10.33 21.34
C PHE A 151 -38.46 10.15 19.84
N GLU A 152 -37.36 10.72 19.37
CA GLU A 152 -36.90 10.64 17.98
C GLU A 152 -35.41 10.26 17.94
N LEU A 153 -35.04 9.37 17.03
CA LEU A 153 -33.64 9.04 16.74
C LEU A 153 -33.08 10.05 15.76
N VAL A 154 -31.95 10.68 16.11
CA VAL A 154 -31.31 11.69 15.27
C VAL A 154 -29.83 11.37 15.15
N ASP A 155 -29.35 11.22 13.91
CA ASP A 155 -27.93 11.07 13.58
C ASP A 155 -27.33 12.43 13.21
N VAL A 156 -26.29 12.86 13.93
CA VAL A 156 -25.61 14.15 13.71
C VAL A 156 -24.09 14.00 13.74
N ILE A 157 -23.41 14.73 12.85
CA ILE A 157 -21.93 14.87 12.86
C ILE A 157 -21.59 16.19 13.55
N LEU A 158 -20.90 16.13 14.68
CA LEU A 158 -20.59 17.29 15.51
C LEU A 158 -19.10 17.39 15.87
N PRO A 159 -18.53 18.60 16.01
CA PRO A 159 -17.23 18.84 16.62
C PRO A 159 -17.13 18.26 18.05
N ALA A 160 -15.92 17.88 18.47
CA ALA A 160 -15.69 17.11 19.71
C ALA A 160 -16.39 17.69 20.97
N ARG A 161 -16.39 19.01 21.14
CA ARG A 161 -17.03 19.67 22.30
C ARG A 161 -18.56 19.53 22.29
N GLN A 162 -19.18 19.56 21.11
CA GLN A 162 -20.64 19.39 20.94
C GLN A 162 -21.04 17.91 21.03
N ALA A 163 -20.20 17.00 20.51
CA ALA A 163 -20.41 15.56 20.67
C ALA A 163 -20.46 15.13 22.15
N PHE A 164 -19.65 15.75 23.01
CA PHE A 164 -19.69 15.50 24.46
C PHE A 164 -21.03 15.92 25.10
N ILE A 165 -21.60 17.05 24.67
CA ILE A 165 -22.91 17.54 25.16
C ILE A 165 -24.02 16.59 24.71
N VAL A 166 -24.01 16.19 23.43
CA VAL A 166 -25.01 15.26 22.88
C VAL A 166 -24.94 13.89 23.58
N LYS A 167 -23.73 13.41 23.90
CA LYS A 167 -23.57 12.19 24.72
C LYS A 167 -24.27 12.30 26.08
N LYS A 168 -24.14 13.44 26.76
CA LYS A 168 -24.79 13.67 28.06
C LYS A 168 -26.33 13.72 27.94
N TRP A 169 -26.83 14.27 26.84
CA TRP A 169 -28.27 14.26 26.55
C TRP A 169 -28.79 12.86 26.23
N ALA A 170 -28.03 12.06 25.48
CA ALA A 170 -28.35 10.67 25.18
C ALA A 170 -28.44 9.83 26.47
N GLU A 171 -27.46 9.95 27.37
CA GLU A 171 -27.48 9.30 28.69
C GLU A 171 -28.73 9.67 29.51
N ALA A 172 -29.12 10.96 29.50
CA ALA A 172 -30.32 11.42 30.20
C ALA A 172 -31.62 10.93 29.53
N ALA A 173 -31.65 10.82 28.20
CA ALA A 173 -32.79 10.31 27.45
C ALA A 173 -32.99 8.81 27.66
N GLU A 174 -31.90 8.02 27.74
CA GLU A 174 -31.96 6.57 27.98
C GLU A 174 -32.67 6.24 29.30
N ALA A 175 -32.39 7.00 30.37
CA ALA A 175 -33.08 6.86 31.64
C ALA A 175 -34.60 7.11 31.53
N LYS A 176 -35.01 8.11 30.73
CA LYS A 176 -36.42 8.43 30.48
C LYS A 176 -37.10 7.37 29.60
N ILE A 177 -36.41 6.86 28.58
CA ILE A 177 -36.88 5.78 27.71
C ILE A 177 -37.12 4.51 28.53
N LYS A 178 -36.19 4.14 29.43
CA LYS A 178 -36.35 2.99 30.34
C LYS A 178 -37.55 3.13 31.27
N ALA A 179 -37.79 4.33 31.80
CA ALA A 179 -38.96 4.62 32.63
C ALA A 179 -40.28 4.57 31.83
N ALA A 180 -40.28 5.08 30.60
CA ALA A 180 -41.44 5.04 29.70
C ALA A 180 -41.78 3.62 29.26
N ARG A 181 -40.77 2.78 28.99
CA ARG A 181 -40.94 1.35 28.67
C ARG A 181 -41.52 0.54 29.85
N LYS A 182 -41.24 0.92 31.10
CA LYS A 182 -41.77 0.26 32.31
C LYS A 182 -43.23 0.64 32.63
N LYS A 183 -43.76 1.69 32.01
CA LYS A 183 -45.16 2.15 32.18
C LYS A 183 -46.13 1.58 31.13
N ARG A 184 -45.62 0.88 30.11
CA ARG A 184 -46.40 0.08 29.15
C ARG A 184 -46.49 -1.35 29.65
#